data_AF-A0A834ZSA2-F1
#
_entry.id   AF-A0A834ZSA2-F1
#
_cell.length_a   1.000
_cell.length_b   1.000
_cell.length_c   1.000
_cell.angle_alpha   90.00
_cell.angle_beta   90.00
_cell.angle_gamma   90.00
#
_symmetry.space_group_name_H-M   'P 1'
#
loop_
_entity.id
_entity.type
_entity.pdbx_description
1 polymer ?
#
loop_
_entity_poly.entity_id
_entity_poly.type
_entity_poly.pdbx_seq_one_letter_code
_entity_poly.pdbx_strand_id
1 'polypeptide(L)'
;MGSHLLFFFLFLVFVPPGKPDLASDKAALLALRSAVGGRSHLWNLTQTAPCSWPGVVCEDNRVVVLRLPGVGLSGKIPSGTIGNLTQLRTLSLRLNALTGEIPADLASCIGLRNLYLQGNLFSGEIPGVLFSLHDLVRLNLAGNNFSGVISPAFNNLSRLGTLYLEGNQLSGSIPELKLSNLKQFNVSYNQLNGSIPSGFRAMPSNAFEGNSLCGGPLVACPGDGTSTNISIRKEGEKKKKKLSGGAIAGIVIGSVIGVLLILVILFILCRKKSSRKTRSIDIATVKQLEVEIPSEKPPIAEGGNGGLSNGSLSNVVPIAATAMAATAKGEIKNNGSKKLVFFGNGARFFDLEHLLRASAEVLGKGTFGTAYKAVLEVGAIVAVKRLKEVTIPEKEFRDKIETIGAMDHENLVPLRAYYFSNEEKLLVYDYMAMGSLSALLHGIGVFFAV
;
A
#
# COMPACT_ATOMS: atom_id res chain seq x y z
N MET A 1 44.57 45.37 25.43
CA MET A 1 43.62 44.71 24.50
C MET A 1 43.62 43.23 24.84
N GLY A 2 42.55 42.72 25.47
CA GLY A 2 42.39 41.29 25.76
C GLY A 2 41.17 40.76 25.02
N SER A 3 41.33 39.72 24.22
CA SER A 3 40.27 39.10 23.43
C SER A 3 39.59 37.98 24.24
N HIS A 4 38.32 38.18 24.59
CA HIS A 4 37.51 37.12 25.18
C HIS A 4 37.03 36.15 24.11
N LEU A 5 37.51 34.90 24.17
CA LEU A 5 36.98 33.80 23.35
C LEU A 5 35.78 33.17 24.07
N LEU A 6 34.58 33.36 23.53
CA LEU A 6 33.33 32.84 24.11
C LEU A 6 33.16 31.36 23.72
N PHE A 7 33.43 30.45 24.66
CA PHE A 7 33.28 29.01 24.45
C PHE A 7 31.82 28.58 24.65
N PHE A 8 31.08 28.37 23.55
CA PHE A 8 29.73 27.81 23.61
C PHE A 8 29.80 26.32 23.98
N PHE A 9 29.58 26.01 25.27
CA PHE A 9 29.35 24.63 25.71
C PHE A 9 27.97 24.17 25.26
N LEU A 10 27.94 23.36 24.20
CA LEU A 10 26.76 22.62 23.78
C LEU A 10 26.50 21.49 24.80
N PHE A 11 25.64 21.73 25.77
CA PHE A 11 25.20 20.70 26.72
C PHE A 11 24.37 19.63 26.00
N LEU A 12 25.05 18.59 25.51
CA LEU A 12 24.42 17.30 25.23
C LEU A 12 23.96 16.71 26.56
N VAL A 13 22.67 16.89 26.87
CA VAL A 13 22.02 16.26 28.02
C VAL A 13 21.96 14.75 27.76
N PHE A 14 22.99 14.04 28.21
CA PHE A 14 23.00 12.59 28.29
C PHE A 14 22.04 12.16 29.40
N VAL A 15 20.76 12.03 29.04
CA VAL A 15 19.78 11.37 29.91
C VAL A 15 20.26 9.92 30.10
N PRO A 16 20.48 9.45 31.34
CA PRO A 16 20.86 8.06 31.57
C PRO A 16 19.77 7.14 30.99
N PRO A 17 20.10 5.96 30.43
CA PRO A 17 19.11 5.09 29.82
C PRO A 17 18.10 4.63 30.87
N GLY A 18 16.93 5.27 30.87
CA GLY A 18 15.77 4.81 31.61
C GLY A 18 15.37 3.41 31.16
N LYS A 19 14.59 2.70 32.00
CA LYS A 19 14.04 1.40 31.61
C LYS A 19 13.27 1.55 30.29
N PRO A 20 13.50 0.71 29.27
CA PRO A 20 12.84 0.83 27.98
C PRO A 20 11.30 0.84 28.10
N ASP A 21 10.71 1.98 27.77
CA ASP A 21 9.30 2.32 27.88
C ASP A 21 8.75 2.91 26.57
N LEU A 22 7.46 3.26 26.55
CA LEU A 22 6.81 3.83 25.37
C LEU A 22 7.43 5.16 24.90
N ALA A 23 7.99 5.94 25.82
CA ALA A 23 8.64 7.21 25.50
C ALA A 23 9.99 6.99 24.80
N SER A 24 10.76 6.00 25.24
CA SER A 24 11.99 5.54 24.58
C SER A 24 11.70 4.93 23.20
N ASP A 25 10.64 4.12 23.06
CA ASP A 25 10.21 3.59 21.76
C ASP A 25 9.78 4.74 20.82
N LYS A 26 9.05 5.75 21.34
CA LYS A 26 8.69 6.96 20.58
C LYS A 26 9.93 7.72 20.12
N ALA A 27 10.92 7.92 21.00
CA ALA A 27 12.16 8.61 20.67
C ALA A 27 12.97 7.86 19.59
N ALA A 28 13.06 6.53 19.69
CA ALA A 28 13.68 5.66 18.70
C ALA A 28 13.02 5.76 17.31
N LEU A 29 11.67 5.79 17.27
CA LEU A 29 10.91 6.01 16.04
C LEU A 29 11.15 7.43 15.48
N LEU A 30 11.12 8.48 16.32
CA LEU A 30 11.40 9.85 15.87
C LEU A 30 12.82 10.00 15.32
N ALA A 31 13.80 9.36 15.95
CA ALA A 31 15.18 9.31 15.48
C ALA A 31 15.27 8.59 14.11
N LEU A 32 14.60 7.44 13.93
CA LEU A 32 14.49 6.77 12.63
C LEU A 32 13.94 7.73 11.56
N ARG A 33 12.80 8.37 11.84
CA ARG A 33 12.17 9.36 10.94
C ARG A 33 13.08 10.54 10.59
N SER A 34 13.95 10.96 11.51
CA SER A 34 14.87 12.07 11.26
C SER A 34 16.08 11.68 10.41
N ALA A 35 16.44 10.39 10.41
CA ALA A 35 17.63 9.86 9.74
C ALA A 35 17.37 9.32 8.33
N VAL A 36 16.20 8.71 8.10
CA VAL A 36 15.81 8.24 6.76
C VAL A 36 15.03 9.31 6.00
N GLY A 37 15.35 9.49 4.72
CA GLY A 37 14.51 10.25 3.80
C GLY A 37 13.18 9.54 3.55
N GLY A 38 12.23 10.25 2.96
CA GLY A 38 10.93 9.72 2.59
C GLY A 38 9.84 10.78 2.57
N ARG A 39 8.70 10.49 1.92
CA ARG A 39 7.65 11.50 1.72
C ARG A 39 6.89 11.78 3.02
N SER A 40 6.78 13.07 3.35
CA SER A 40 5.75 13.67 4.21
C SER A 40 5.30 12.82 5.41
N HIS A 41 6.09 12.86 6.48
CA HIS A 41 5.66 12.71 7.88
C HIS A 41 4.44 11.79 8.13
N LEU A 42 4.62 10.48 7.91
CA LEU A 42 3.62 9.43 8.15
C LEU A 42 2.95 9.48 9.54
N TRP A 43 3.62 10.12 10.50
CA TRP A 43 3.26 10.13 11.90
C TRP A 43 2.96 11.55 12.37
N ASN A 44 1.75 11.74 12.90
CA ASN A 44 1.35 13.01 13.47
C ASN A 44 2.10 13.25 14.80
N LEU A 45 2.96 14.28 14.81
CA LEU A 45 3.78 14.61 15.97
C LEU A 45 2.99 15.17 17.16
N THR A 46 1.77 15.68 16.94
CA THR A 46 0.93 16.18 18.04
C THR A 46 0.38 15.05 18.90
N GLN A 47 0.42 13.80 18.42
CA GLN A 47 0.01 12.64 19.20
C GLN A 47 1.06 12.30 20.26
N THR A 48 0.59 12.08 21.49
CA THR A 48 1.43 11.77 22.65
C THR A 48 2.03 10.36 22.56
N ALA A 49 1.23 9.35 22.20
CA ALA A 49 1.66 7.95 22.07
C ALA A 49 1.90 7.53 20.60
N PRO A 50 2.98 6.79 20.31
CA PRO A 50 3.26 6.30 18.96
C PRO A 50 2.33 5.15 18.51
N CYS A 51 1.53 4.58 19.42
CA CYS A 51 0.64 3.44 19.13
C CYS A 51 -0.51 3.76 18.16
N SER A 52 -0.78 5.05 17.93
CA SER A 52 -1.77 5.54 16.96
C SER A 52 -1.15 5.88 15.59
N TRP A 53 0.18 5.72 15.45
CA TRP A 53 0.90 6.07 14.24
C TRP A 53 0.75 4.97 13.16
N PRO A 54 0.48 5.33 11.90
CA PRO A 54 0.45 4.38 10.79
C PRO A 54 1.66 3.44 10.77
N GLY A 55 1.37 2.13 10.77
CA GLY A 55 2.37 1.07 10.76
C GLY A 55 2.92 0.66 12.13
N VAL A 56 2.59 1.36 13.22
CA VAL A 56 3.04 1.03 14.58
C VAL A 56 1.94 0.26 15.32
N VAL A 57 2.30 -0.80 16.04
CA VAL A 57 1.40 -1.47 17.00
C VAL A 57 2.13 -1.65 18.33
N CYS A 58 1.41 -1.38 19.41
CA CYS A 58 1.88 -1.56 20.78
C CYS A 58 1.15 -2.70 21.49
N GLU A 59 1.85 -3.38 22.38
CA GLU A 59 1.31 -4.25 23.43
C GLU A 59 2.03 -3.87 24.74
N ASP A 60 1.33 -3.90 25.87
CA ASP A 60 1.91 -3.61 27.21
C ASP A 60 2.74 -2.32 27.28
N ASN A 61 2.26 -1.25 26.64
CA ASN A 61 2.94 0.04 26.49
C ASN A 61 4.33 -0.04 25.83
N ARG A 62 4.58 -1.03 24.96
CA ARG A 62 5.81 -1.17 24.16
C ARG A 62 5.51 -1.43 22.69
N VAL A 63 6.35 -0.92 21.79
CA VAL A 63 6.20 -1.13 20.34
C VAL A 63 6.61 -2.56 19.98
N VAL A 64 5.65 -3.36 19.48
CA VAL A 64 5.85 -4.76 19.11
C VAL A 64 5.80 -5.00 17.59
N VAL A 65 5.25 -4.06 16.82
CA VAL A 65 5.22 -4.13 15.35
C VAL A 65 5.55 -2.78 14.74
N LEU A 66 6.42 -2.78 13.73
CA LEU A 66 6.70 -1.66 12.84
C LEU A 66 6.57 -2.14 11.38
N ARG A 67 5.58 -1.62 10.64
CA ARG A 67 5.27 -1.95 9.25
C ARG A 67 5.17 -0.68 8.41
N LEU A 68 6.23 -0.37 7.68
CA LEU A 68 6.32 0.78 6.78
C LEU A 68 6.63 0.32 5.32
N PRO A 69 5.84 -0.59 4.72
CA PRO A 69 6.08 -1.05 3.36
C PRO A 69 5.73 0.03 2.33
N GLY A 70 6.58 0.25 1.31
CA GLY A 70 6.18 1.10 0.16
C GLY A 70 6.05 2.60 0.44
N VAL A 71 6.44 3.09 1.62
CA VAL A 71 6.24 4.51 2.02
C VAL A 71 7.33 5.45 1.49
N GLY A 72 8.29 4.92 0.73
CA GLY A 72 9.37 5.68 0.11
C GLY A 72 10.51 6.04 1.06
N LEU A 73 10.76 5.24 2.11
CA LEU A 73 11.92 5.45 2.99
C LEU A 73 13.22 5.36 2.18
N SER A 74 14.20 6.22 2.46
CA SER A 74 15.48 6.22 1.74
C SER A 74 16.69 6.56 2.60
N GLY A 75 17.87 6.18 2.15
CA GLY A 75 19.11 6.35 2.91
C GLY A 75 19.35 5.23 3.92
N LYS A 76 20.34 5.43 4.80
CA LYS A 76 20.79 4.42 5.76
C LYS A 76 19.96 4.43 7.03
N ILE A 77 19.68 3.25 7.59
CA ILE A 77 19.17 3.13 8.97
C ILE A 77 20.38 3.31 9.91
N PRO A 78 20.37 4.27 10.83
CA PRO A 78 21.44 4.41 11.82
C PRO A 78 21.18 3.52 13.05
N SER A 79 22.26 3.13 13.72
CA SER A 79 22.19 2.48 15.04
C SER A 79 21.54 3.39 16.10
N GLY A 80 20.96 2.78 17.13
CA GLY A 80 20.24 3.49 18.18
C GLY A 80 18.83 3.93 17.78
N THR A 81 18.33 3.45 16.63
CA THR A 81 16.94 3.65 16.21
C THR A 81 16.15 2.36 16.41
N ILE A 82 16.10 1.48 15.40
CA ILE A 82 15.32 0.25 15.44
C ILE A 82 15.78 -0.68 16.58
N GLY A 83 17.08 -0.77 16.87
CA GLY A 83 17.61 -1.58 17.96
C GLY A 83 17.10 -1.19 19.35
N ASN A 84 16.66 0.05 19.55
CA ASN A 84 16.07 0.49 20.83
C ASN A 84 14.63 0.00 21.04
N LEU A 85 13.96 -0.50 20.00
CA LEU A 85 12.62 -1.11 20.08
C LEU A 85 12.75 -2.56 20.61
N THR A 86 13.20 -2.71 21.85
CA THR A 86 13.63 -4.02 22.40
C THR A 86 12.56 -5.11 22.43
N GLN A 87 11.27 -4.73 22.43
CA GLN A 87 10.13 -5.65 22.40
C GLN A 87 9.60 -5.94 20.98
N LEU A 88 10.27 -5.44 19.93
CA LEU A 88 9.81 -5.55 18.55
C LEU A 88 9.78 -7.02 18.07
N ARG A 89 8.59 -7.49 17.70
CA ARG A 89 8.33 -8.86 17.20
C ARG A 89 8.19 -8.94 15.69
N THR A 90 7.85 -7.83 15.02
CA THR A 90 7.74 -7.77 13.55
C THR A 90 8.26 -6.45 13.01
N LEU A 91 9.25 -6.52 12.13
CA LEU A 91 9.76 -5.39 11.36
C LEU A 91 9.50 -5.62 9.86
N SER A 92 8.89 -4.64 9.20
CA SER A 92 8.66 -4.67 7.75
C SER A 92 8.96 -3.31 7.13
N LEU A 93 10.11 -3.22 6.45
CA LEU A 93 10.56 -2.05 5.68
C LEU A 93 10.68 -2.37 4.18
N ARG A 94 10.06 -3.46 3.72
CA ARG A 94 10.02 -3.90 2.31
C ARG A 94 9.57 -2.79 1.33
N LEU A 95 10.02 -2.89 0.08
CA LEU A 95 9.60 -2.02 -1.03
C LEU A 95 9.91 -0.53 -0.78
N ASN A 96 11.08 -0.22 -0.24
CA ASN A 96 11.57 1.15 -0.04
C ASN A 96 12.90 1.33 -0.79
N ALA A 97 13.59 2.46 -0.58
CA ALA A 97 14.90 2.77 -1.15
C ALA A 97 15.98 2.90 -0.06
N LEU A 98 15.90 2.06 0.99
CA LEU A 98 16.85 2.05 2.09
C LEU A 98 18.19 1.46 1.62
N THR A 99 19.30 2.06 2.05
CA THR A 99 20.67 1.75 1.59
C THR A 99 21.60 1.39 2.75
N GLY A 100 22.79 0.85 2.42
CA GLY A 100 23.81 0.50 3.40
C GLY A 100 23.56 -0.86 4.06
N GLU A 101 24.24 -1.13 5.17
CA GLU A 101 24.15 -2.40 5.89
C GLU A 101 22.93 -2.47 6.82
N ILE A 102 22.56 -3.69 7.24
CA ILE A 102 21.61 -3.88 8.33
C ILE A 102 22.28 -3.46 9.65
N PRO A 103 21.69 -2.57 10.47
CA PRO A 103 22.31 -2.11 11.71
C PRO A 103 22.58 -3.23 12.71
N ALA A 104 23.79 -3.26 13.26
CA ALA A 104 24.22 -4.32 14.18
C ALA A 104 23.41 -4.36 15.50
N ASP A 105 22.88 -3.21 15.92
CA ASP A 105 22.03 -3.07 17.12
C ASP A 105 20.62 -3.66 16.96
N LEU A 106 20.22 -4.09 15.75
CA LEU A 106 19.01 -4.89 15.54
C LEU A 106 19.02 -6.20 16.36
N ALA A 107 20.20 -6.67 16.76
CA ALA A 107 20.40 -7.77 17.72
C ALA A 107 19.66 -7.59 19.05
N SER A 108 19.48 -6.34 19.47
CA SER A 108 18.81 -5.96 20.73
C SER A 108 17.31 -6.25 20.71
N CYS A 109 16.71 -6.41 19.53
CA CYS A 109 15.32 -6.84 19.35
C CYS A 109 15.18 -8.37 19.53
N ILE A 110 15.58 -8.90 20.69
CA ILE A 110 15.69 -10.36 20.94
C ILE A 110 14.38 -11.15 20.69
N GLY A 111 13.23 -10.49 20.77
CA GLY A 111 11.90 -11.04 20.48
C GLY A 111 11.47 -11.00 19.01
N LEU A 112 12.35 -10.63 18.08
CA LEU A 112 12.00 -10.44 16.66
C LEU A 112 11.69 -11.78 15.98
N ARG A 113 10.46 -11.91 15.45
CA ARG A 113 9.94 -13.13 14.80
C ARG A 113 9.81 -13.03 13.30
N ASN A 114 9.56 -11.83 12.77
CA ASN A 114 9.43 -11.61 11.33
C ASN A 114 10.22 -10.37 10.92
N LEU A 115 11.16 -10.54 9.99
CA LEU A 115 11.97 -9.47 9.40
C LEU A 115 11.79 -9.46 7.88
N TYR A 116 11.22 -8.36 7.37
CA TYR A 116 10.92 -8.16 5.95
C TYR A 116 11.61 -6.89 5.43
N LEU A 117 12.73 -7.07 4.71
CA LEU A 117 13.53 -5.99 4.14
C LEU A 117 13.58 -6.05 2.60
N GLN A 118 12.78 -6.92 1.98
CA GLN A 118 12.88 -7.20 0.55
C GLN A 118 12.49 -6.04 -0.37
N GLY A 119 13.14 -5.92 -1.52
CA GLY A 119 12.95 -4.80 -2.44
C GLY A 119 13.43 -3.49 -1.82
N ASN A 120 14.72 -3.43 -1.53
CA ASN A 120 15.45 -2.26 -1.04
C ASN A 120 16.83 -2.22 -1.73
N LEU A 121 17.73 -1.36 -1.25
CA LEU A 121 19.09 -1.20 -1.74
C LEU A 121 20.11 -1.50 -0.61
N PHE A 122 19.76 -2.40 0.33
CA PHE A 122 20.70 -2.82 1.38
C PHE A 122 21.89 -3.55 0.76
N SER A 123 23.07 -3.37 1.34
CA SER A 123 24.36 -3.80 0.79
C SER A 123 25.29 -4.33 1.87
N GLY A 124 26.38 -4.98 1.46
CA GLY A 124 27.35 -5.58 2.37
C GLY A 124 26.96 -7.02 2.74
N GLU A 125 27.66 -7.62 3.70
CA GLU A 125 27.35 -8.98 4.14
C GLU A 125 26.08 -9.04 5.01
N ILE A 126 25.45 -10.21 5.08
CA ILE A 126 24.38 -10.47 6.06
C ILE A 126 25.03 -10.51 7.45
N PRO A 127 24.79 -9.52 8.34
CA PRO A 127 25.63 -9.34 9.51
C PRO A 127 25.40 -10.46 10.53
N GLY A 128 26.50 -10.96 11.11
CA GLY A 128 26.51 -12.10 12.02
C GLY A 128 25.57 -11.96 13.23
N VAL A 129 25.25 -10.72 13.62
CA VAL A 129 24.30 -10.42 14.69
C VAL A 129 22.86 -10.88 14.41
N LEU A 130 22.46 -11.08 13.15
CA LEU A 130 21.12 -11.62 12.85
C LEU A 130 20.96 -13.06 13.36
N PHE A 131 22.06 -13.79 13.55
CA PHE A 131 22.06 -15.18 14.01
C PHE A 131 21.87 -15.33 15.53
N SER A 132 21.83 -14.23 16.31
CA SER A 132 21.43 -14.25 17.72
C SER A 132 19.93 -14.06 17.93
N LEU A 133 19.17 -13.72 16.87
CA LEU A 133 17.72 -13.53 16.92
C LEU A 133 16.99 -14.88 16.84
N HIS A 134 17.24 -15.76 17.82
CA HIS A 134 16.77 -17.15 17.86
C HIS A 134 15.24 -17.31 17.72
N ASP A 135 14.46 -16.27 18.00
CA ASP A 135 13.00 -16.28 17.88
C ASP A 135 12.48 -16.06 16.43
N LEU A 136 13.37 -15.76 15.47
CA LEU A 136 13.05 -15.55 14.05
C LEU A 136 12.35 -16.77 13.42
N VAL A 137 11.16 -16.52 12.89
CA VAL A 137 10.34 -17.47 12.12
C VAL A 137 10.40 -17.14 10.63
N ARG A 138 10.53 -15.87 10.26
CA ARG A 138 10.59 -15.42 8.86
C ARG A 138 11.66 -14.37 8.66
N LEU A 139 12.55 -14.62 7.72
CA LEU A 139 13.54 -13.67 7.22
C LEU A 139 13.38 -13.53 5.70
N ASN A 140 13.13 -12.32 5.23
CA ASN A 140 13.10 -12.00 3.80
C ASN A 140 14.01 -10.80 3.50
N LEU A 141 15.10 -11.07 2.79
CA LEU A 141 16.13 -10.12 2.34
C LEU A 141 16.18 -10.03 0.81
N ALA A 142 15.21 -10.63 0.10
CA ALA A 142 15.21 -10.74 -1.36
C ALA A 142 15.22 -9.38 -2.08
N GLY A 143 15.75 -9.30 -3.30
CA GLY A 143 15.77 -8.07 -4.09
C GLY A 143 16.50 -6.94 -3.37
N ASN A 144 17.77 -7.18 -3.04
CA ASN A 144 18.69 -6.24 -2.39
C ASN A 144 20.08 -6.40 -3.04
N ASN A 145 21.11 -5.82 -2.43
CA ASN A 145 22.48 -5.84 -2.90
C ASN A 145 23.42 -6.51 -1.86
N PHE A 146 22.91 -7.48 -1.08
CA PHE A 146 23.72 -8.23 -0.11
C PHE A 146 24.78 -9.09 -0.82
N SER A 147 25.99 -9.12 -0.27
CA SER A 147 27.15 -9.84 -0.80
C SER A 147 27.75 -10.78 0.25
N GLY A 148 28.89 -11.40 -0.05
CA GLY A 148 29.54 -12.39 0.81
C GLY A 148 28.87 -13.77 0.72
N VAL A 149 29.21 -14.65 1.66
CA VAL A 149 28.76 -16.06 1.66
C VAL A 149 27.50 -16.28 2.50
N ILE A 150 26.72 -17.32 2.16
CA ILE A 150 25.67 -17.80 3.06
C ILE A 150 26.35 -18.46 4.28
N SER A 151 26.21 -17.84 5.45
CA SER A 151 26.90 -18.30 6.67
C SER A 151 26.26 -19.57 7.26
N PRO A 152 27.05 -20.57 7.71
CA PRO A 152 26.52 -21.72 8.45
C PRO A 152 25.86 -21.33 9.80
N ALA A 153 26.07 -20.11 10.28
CA ALA A 153 25.44 -19.58 11.50
C ALA A 153 23.91 -19.39 11.37
N PHE A 154 23.34 -19.48 10.15
CA PHE A 154 21.89 -19.64 9.97
C PHE A 154 21.31 -20.80 10.82
N ASN A 155 22.09 -21.84 11.11
CA ASN A 155 21.72 -22.94 12.00
C ASN A 155 21.29 -22.51 13.42
N ASN A 156 21.69 -21.32 13.88
CA ASN A 156 21.27 -20.78 15.18
C ASN A 156 19.79 -20.31 15.19
N LEU A 157 19.18 -20.15 14.02
CA LEU A 157 17.78 -19.73 13.85
C LEU A 157 16.85 -20.95 13.80
N SER A 158 16.85 -21.74 14.88
CA SER A 158 16.15 -23.03 14.95
C SER A 158 14.63 -22.99 14.68
N ARG A 159 14.02 -21.81 14.82
CA ARG A 159 12.58 -21.55 14.58
C ARG A 159 12.26 -21.08 13.15
N LEU A 160 13.27 -20.91 12.30
CA LEU A 160 13.12 -20.31 10.98
C LEU A 160 12.31 -21.22 10.04
N GLY A 161 11.13 -20.74 9.64
CA GLY A 161 10.23 -21.40 8.69
C GLY A 161 10.27 -20.82 7.28
N THR A 162 10.81 -19.61 7.11
CA THR A 162 10.94 -18.91 5.83
C THR A 162 12.28 -18.19 5.74
N LEU A 163 13.05 -18.49 4.70
CA LEU A 163 14.31 -17.83 4.36
C LEU A 163 14.31 -17.46 2.86
N TYR A 164 14.22 -16.17 2.56
CA TYR A 164 14.22 -15.65 1.20
C TYR A 164 15.40 -14.69 1.02
N LEU A 165 16.30 -15.05 0.11
CA LEU A 165 17.58 -14.38 -0.19
C LEU A 165 17.74 -14.12 -1.71
N GLU A 166 16.72 -14.40 -2.51
CA GLU A 166 16.78 -14.30 -3.97
C GLU A 166 17.02 -12.89 -4.49
N GLY A 167 17.68 -12.74 -5.64
CA GLY A 167 17.98 -11.43 -6.23
C GLY A 167 18.92 -10.61 -5.35
N ASN A 168 20.11 -11.15 -5.11
CA ASN A 168 21.20 -10.52 -4.34
C ASN A 168 22.55 -10.82 -5.02
N GLN A 169 23.66 -10.48 -4.37
CA GLN A 169 25.04 -10.72 -4.83
C GLN A 169 25.77 -11.78 -3.97
N LEU A 170 25.04 -12.70 -3.35
CA LEU A 170 25.60 -13.74 -2.48
C LEU A 170 26.41 -14.75 -3.30
N SER A 171 27.56 -15.18 -2.79
CA SER A 171 28.52 -16.02 -3.51
C SER A 171 29.01 -17.22 -2.69
N GLY A 172 29.84 -18.06 -3.30
CA GLY A 172 30.32 -19.30 -2.70
C GLY A 172 29.27 -20.41 -2.71
N SER A 173 29.48 -21.44 -1.90
CA SER A 173 28.56 -22.57 -1.79
C SER A 173 27.47 -22.38 -0.75
N ILE A 174 26.35 -23.08 -0.94
CA ILE A 174 25.31 -23.17 0.09
C ILE A 174 25.85 -24.10 1.19
N PRO A 175 25.94 -23.66 2.47
CA PRO A 175 26.34 -24.53 3.57
C PRO A 175 25.24 -25.55 3.92
N GLU A 176 25.60 -26.67 4.55
CA GLU A 176 24.59 -27.60 5.09
C GLU A 176 23.87 -26.96 6.29
N LEU A 177 22.59 -26.59 6.10
CA LEU A 177 21.75 -25.98 7.14
C LEU A 177 20.72 -26.98 7.66
N LYS A 178 20.79 -27.28 8.96
CA LYS A 178 19.92 -28.21 9.69
C LYS A 178 18.67 -27.52 10.24
N LEU A 179 17.96 -26.80 9.37
CA LEU A 179 16.76 -26.02 9.72
C LEU A 179 15.49 -26.86 9.60
N SER A 180 15.20 -27.67 10.63
CA SER A 180 14.08 -28.62 10.64
C SER A 180 12.68 -28.00 10.46
N ASN A 181 12.52 -26.70 10.75
CA ASN A 181 11.26 -25.97 10.58
C ASN A 181 11.10 -25.30 9.21
N LEU A 182 12.14 -25.31 8.35
CA LEU A 182 12.18 -24.54 7.11
C LEU A 182 11.24 -25.12 6.05
N LYS A 183 10.24 -24.35 5.65
CA LYS A 183 9.22 -24.74 4.64
C LYS A 183 9.26 -23.90 3.37
N GLN A 184 9.89 -22.74 3.45
CA GLN A 184 9.99 -21.77 2.37
C GLN A 184 11.43 -21.31 2.27
N PHE A 185 12.06 -21.58 1.13
CA PHE A 185 13.45 -21.29 0.86
C PHE A 185 13.60 -20.81 -0.58
N ASN A 186 14.37 -19.73 -0.79
CA ASN A 186 14.72 -19.25 -2.12
C ASN A 186 16.06 -18.50 -2.07
N VAL A 187 16.96 -18.88 -2.98
CA VAL A 187 18.30 -18.29 -3.18
C VAL A 187 18.57 -18.00 -4.67
N SER A 188 17.53 -18.03 -5.50
CA SER A 188 17.65 -17.79 -6.95
C SER A 188 18.23 -16.41 -7.28
N TYR A 189 18.80 -16.26 -8.47
CA TYR A 189 19.40 -15.03 -8.96
C TYR A 189 20.43 -14.43 -7.98
N ASN A 190 21.49 -15.21 -7.74
CA ASN A 190 22.66 -14.86 -6.94
C ASN A 190 23.94 -15.33 -7.68
N GLN A 191 25.10 -15.33 -7.01
CA GLN A 191 26.39 -15.77 -7.56
C GLN A 191 26.87 -17.08 -6.89
N LEU A 192 25.94 -17.91 -6.43
CA LEU A 192 26.23 -19.14 -5.70
C LEU A 192 26.77 -20.24 -6.64
N ASN A 193 27.59 -21.14 -6.11
CA ASN A 193 28.23 -22.21 -6.86
C ASN A 193 28.31 -23.54 -6.07
N GLY A 194 28.71 -24.61 -6.77
CA GLY A 194 28.89 -25.93 -6.18
C GLY A 194 27.60 -26.76 -6.10
N SER A 195 27.60 -27.77 -5.23
CA SER A 195 26.47 -28.70 -5.08
C SER A 195 25.42 -28.20 -4.09
N ILE A 196 24.15 -28.52 -4.35
CA ILE A 196 23.03 -28.26 -3.44
C ILE A 196 23.09 -29.27 -2.27
N PRO A 197 23.19 -28.79 -1.00
CA PRO A 197 23.29 -29.66 0.17
C PRO A 197 22.06 -30.56 0.35
N SER A 198 22.25 -31.66 1.08
CA SER A 198 21.25 -32.72 1.14
C SER A 198 19.91 -32.27 1.73
N GLY A 199 19.93 -31.39 2.75
CA GLY A 199 18.73 -30.82 3.37
C GLY A 199 17.85 -29.98 2.44
N PHE A 200 18.38 -29.52 1.30
CA PHE A 200 17.66 -28.65 0.37
C PHE A 200 17.07 -29.36 -0.86
N ARG A 201 17.36 -30.66 -1.04
CA ARG A 201 16.91 -31.45 -2.21
C ARG A 201 15.39 -31.53 -2.40
N ALA A 202 14.62 -31.28 -1.33
CA ALA A 202 13.15 -31.26 -1.35
C ALA A 202 12.55 -29.89 -1.74
N MET A 203 13.37 -28.84 -1.83
CA MET A 203 12.92 -27.52 -2.30
C MET A 203 12.73 -27.55 -3.83
N PRO A 204 11.86 -26.70 -4.40
CA PRO A 204 11.62 -26.67 -5.84
C PRO A 204 12.82 -26.13 -6.61
N SER A 205 13.00 -26.54 -7.87
CA SER A 205 14.16 -26.16 -8.69
C SER A 205 14.30 -24.65 -8.94
N ASN A 206 13.18 -23.93 -9.02
CA ASN A 206 13.17 -22.47 -9.17
C ASN A 206 13.75 -21.73 -7.95
N ALA A 207 13.85 -22.37 -6.77
CA ALA A 207 14.50 -21.78 -5.60
C ALA A 207 16.03 -21.61 -5.76
N PHE A 208 16.62 -22.19 -6.80
CA PHE A 208 18.07 -22.20 -7.07
C PHE A 208 18.44 -21.61 -8.44
N GLU A 209 17.44 -21.20 -9.24
CA GLU A 209 17.62 -20.70 -10.61
C GLU A 209 18.57 -19.49 -10.65
N GLY A 210 19.25 -19.25 -11.78
CA GLY A 210 20.13 -18.08 -11.94
C GLY A 210 21.38 -18.11 -11.06
N ASN A 211 21.84 -19.29 -10.67
CA ASN A 211 23.11 -19.53 -9.97
C ASN A 211 23.92 -20.62 -10.70
N SER A 212 25.20 -20.78 -10.35
CA SER A 212 26.11 -21.84 -10.86
C SER A 212 26.03 -23.12 -10.02
N LEU A 213 24.82 -23.54 -9.65
CA LEU A 213 24.55 -24.67 -8.75
C LEU A 213 24.25 -25.98 -9.49
N CYS A 214 24.55 -27.11 -8.86
CA CYS A 214 24.26 -28.45 -9.37
C CYS A 214 23.79 -29.42 -8.25
N GLY A 215 23.34 -30.61 -8.63
CA GLY A 215 22.71 -31.57 -7.72
C GLY A 215 21.21 -31.33 -7.57
N GLY A 216 20.47 -32.33 -7.08
CA GLY A 216 19.01 -32.24 -6.95
C GLY A 216 18.58 -31.06 -6.06
N PRO A 217 17.53 -30.29 -6.43
CA PRO A 217 16.54 -30.54 -7.51
C PRO A 217 16.99 -30.15 -8.93
N LEU A 218 18.22 -29.66 -9.13
CA LEU A 218 18.78 -29.35 -10.45
C LEU A 218 19.41 -30.59 -11.13
N VAL A 219 20.11 -30.36 -12.24
CA VAL A 219 20.91 -31.38 -12.93
C VAL A 219 22.07 -31.88 -12.06
N ALA A 220 22.51 -33.13 -12.26
CA ALA A 220 23.63 -33.71 -11.52
C ALA A 220 24.94 -32.91 -11.70
N CYS A 221 25.82 -32.98 -10.69
CA CYS A 221 27.10 -32.26 -10.73
C CYS A 221 28.11 -32.90 -11.69
N PRO A 222 28.89 -32.09 -12.44
CA PRO A 222 30.01 -32.61 -13.22
C PRO A 222 31.01 -33.35 -12.31
N GLY A 223 31.38 -34.58 -12.69
CA GLY A 223 32.31 -35.40 -11.93
C GLY A 223 31.69 -36.25 -10.80
N ASP A 224 30.37 -36.17 -10.56
CA ASP A 224 29.68 -37.14 -9.70
C ASP A 224 29.63 -38.49 -10.43
N GLY A 225 30.63 -39.33 -10.14
CA GLY A 225 31.03 -40.52 -10.88
C GLY A 225 30.08 -41.71 -10.79
N THR A 226 28.76 -41.48 -10.69
CA THR A 226 27.80 -42.50 -11.10
C THR A 226 27.92 -42.71 -12.59
N SER A 227 28.79 -43.65 -12.97
CA SER A 227 28.76 -44.34 -14.25
C SER A 227 27.46 -45.15 -14.38
N THR A 228 26.33 -44.45 -14.48
CA THR A 228 25.26 -44.95 -15.34
C THR A 228 25.86 -44.99 -16.74
N ASN A 229 26.36 -46.17 -17.10
CA ASN A 229 26.70 -46.49 -18.46
C ASN A 229 25.64 -45.88 -19.38
N ILE A 230 26.06 -45.06 -20.34
CA ILE A 230 25.32 -44.88 -21.57
C ILE A 230 25.49 -46.18 -22.38
N SER A 231 25.07 -47.31 -21.77
CA SER A 231 24.35 -48.29 -22.54
C SER A 231 23.21 -47.52 -23.18
N ILE A 232 23.16 -47.51 -24.50
CA ILE A 232 22.00 -47.08 -25.27
C ILE A 232 20.88 -48.07 -24.96
N ARG A 233 20.26 -47.92 -23.79
CA ARG A 233 18.94 -48.49 -23.54
C ARG A 233 18.01 -47.71 -24.45
N LYS A 234 17.57 -48.38 -25.51
CA LYS A 234 16.32 -48.05 -26.20
C LYS A 234 15.13 -48.30 -25.26
N GLU A 235 15.04 -47.50 -24.19
CA GLU A 235 13.77 -47.06 -23.64
C GLU A 235 13.62 -45.64 -24.18
N GLY A 236 13.15 -45.48 -25.42
CA GLY A 236 11.80 -45.87 -25.75
C GLY A 236 10.97 -44.63 -25.45
N GLU A 237 10.59 -43.90 -26.51
CA GLU A 237 9.76 -42.72 -26.38
C GLU A 237 8.60 -43.05 -25.43
N LYS A 238 8.48 -42.31 -24.32
CA LYS A 238 7.16 -42.08 -23.74
C LYS A 238 6.40 -41.26 -24.78
N LYS A 239 5.82 -41.97 -25.76
CA LYS A 239 4.78 -41.44 -26.64
C LYS A 239 3.84 -40.71 -25.72
N LYS A 240 3.85 -39.38 -25.78
CA LYS A 240 2.78 -38.56 -25.19
C LYS A 240 1.51 -39.23 -25.68
N LYS A 241 0.68 -39.77 -24.78
CA LYS A 241 -0.60 -40.36 -25.16
C LYS A 241 -1.43 -39.23 -25.75
N LYS A 242 -1.29 -39.01 -27.06
CA LYS A 242 -2.12 -38.09 -27.82
C LYS A 242 -3.53 -38.57 -27.55
N LEU A 243 -4.31 -37.75 -26.86
CA LEU A 243 -5.71 -38.03 -26.63
C LEU A 243 -6.32 -38.35 -27.99
N SER A 244 -7.06 -39.46 -28.08
CA SER A 244 -7.72 -39.87 -29.33
C SER A 244 -8.49 -38.68 -29.90
N GLY A 245 -8.55 -38.56 -31.23
CA GLY A 245 -9.33 -37.50 -31.87
C GLY A 245 -10.77 -37.44 -31.33
N GLY A 246 -11.36 -38.60 -31.00
CA GLY A 246 -12.66 -38.69 -30.33
C GLY A 246 -12.70 -38.18 -28.88
N ALA A 247 -11.61 -38.29 -28.13
CA ALA A 247 -11.52 -37.73 -26.77
C ALA A 247 -11.39 -36.19 -26.80
N ILE A 248 -10.63 -35.65 -27.75
CA ILE A 248 -10.53 -34.20 -27.96
C ILE A 248 -11.87 -33.64 -28.47
N ALA A 249 -12.49 -34.30 -29.46
CA ALA A 249 -13.82 -33.94 -29.95
C ALA A 249 -14.89 -34.02 -28.85
N GLY A 250 -14.86 -35.06 -28.01
CA GLY A 250 -15.78 -35.23 -26.88
C GLY A 250 -15.67 -34.11 -25.85
N ILE A 251 -14.45 -33.65 -25.52
CA ILE A 251 -14.23 -32.50 -24.63
C ILE A 251 -14.79 -31.23 -25.26
N VAL A 252 -14.52 -30.96 -26.55
CA VAL A 252 -15.03 -29.76 -27.23
C VAL A 252 -16.56 -29.76 -27.31
N ILE A 253 -17.18 -30.87 -27.72
CA ILE A 253 -18.64 -31.01 -27.78
C ILE A 253 -19.26 -30.86 -26.39
N GLY A 254 -18.68 -31.51 -25.36
CA GLY A 254 -19.11 -31.38 -23.98
C GLY A 254 -19.00 -29.95 -23.45
N SER A 255 -17.94 -29.21 -23.79
CA SER A 255 -17.79 -27.79 -23.44
C SER A 255 -18.84 -26.91 -24.13
N VAL A 256 -19.14 -27.13 -25.41
CA VAL A 256 -20.18 -26.37 -26.13
C VAL A 256 -21.57 -26.63 -25.54
N ILE A 257 -21.91 -27.89 -25.26
CA ILE A 257 -23.18 -28.25 -24.62
C ILE A 257 -23.25 -27.67 -23.19
N GLY A 258 -22.15 -27.74 -22.43
CA GLY A 258 -22.07 -27.14 -21.09
C GLY A 258 -22.29 -25.63 -21.09
N VAL A 259 -21.65 -24.91 -22.02
CA VAL A 259 -21.86 -23.45 -22.19
C VAL A 259 -23.31 -23.15 -22.60
N LEU A 260 -23.90 -23.92 -23.52
CA LEU A 260 -25.31 -23.74 -23.91
C LEU A 260 -26.26 -23.99 -22.74
N LEU A 261 -26.03 -25.03 -21.92
CA LEU A 261 -26.82 -25.28 -20.71
C LEU A 261 -26.68 -24.14 -19.69
N ILE A 262 -25.46 -23.62 -19.49
CA ILE A 262 -25.22 -22.45 -18.61
C ILE A 262 -25.97 -21.22 -19.14
N LEU A 263 -25.94 -20.95 -20.45
CA LEU A 263 -26.68 -19.85 -21.07
C LEU A 263 -28.21 -20.02 -20.93
N VAL A 264 -28.74 -21.23 -21.06
CA VAL A 264 -30.16 -21.53 -20.82
C VAL A 264 -30.53 -21.34 -19.35
N ILE A 265 -29.69 -21.79 -18.41
CA ILE A 265 -29.89 -21.56 -16.97
C ILE A 265 -29.87 -20.05 -16.65
N LEU A 266 -28.90 -19.30 -17.19
CA LEU A 266 -28.84 -17.84 -17.04
C LEU A 266 -30.06 -17.16 -17.65
N PHE A 267 -30.55 -17.61 -18.82
CA PHE A 267 -31.76 -17.09 -19.44
C PHE A 267 -33.00 -17.35 -18.57
N ILE A 268 -33.15 -18.55 -18.00
CA ILE A 268 -34.23 -18.91 -17.07
C ILE A 268 -34.14 -18.06 -15.79
N LEU A 269 -32.94 -17.87 -15.23
CA LEU A 269 -32.74 -17.03 -14.04
C LEU A 269 -33.02 -15.55 -14.32
N CYS A 270 -32.64 -15.03 -15.48
CA CYS A 270 -32.96 -13.68 -15.93
C CYS A 270 -34.48 -13.50 -16.16
N ARG A 271 -35.17 -14.49 -16.74
CA ARG A 271 -36.64 -14.46 -16.88
C ARG A 271 -37.34 -14.58 -15.52
N LYS A 272 -36.81 -15.37 -14.58
CA LYS A 272 -37.32 -15.48 -13.19
C LYS A 272 -37.09 -14.18 -12.39
N LYS A 273 -35.99 -13.46 -12.66
CA LYS A 273 -35.71 -12.12 -12.10
C LYS A 273 -36.63 -11.05 -12.70
N SER A 274 -36.94 -11.12 -13.99
CA SER A 274 -37.92 -10.26 -14.66
C SER A 274 -39.35 -10.50 -14.13
N SER A 275 -39.78 -11.76 -14.04
CA SER A 275 -41.11 -12.15 -13.54
C SER A 275 -41.34 -11.83 -12.05
N ARG A 276 -40.30 -11.56 -11.26
CA ARG A 276 -40.44 -11.11 -9.86
C ARG A 276 -40.62 -9.60 -9.70
N LYS A 277 -40.62 -8.81 -10.77
CA LYS A 277 -40.79 -7.34 -10.71
C LYS A 277 -42.18 -6.84 -11.14
N THR A 278 -43.16 -7.74 -11.30
CA THR A 278 -44.57 -7.37 -11.56
C THR A 278 -45.53 -8.27 -10.81
N ARG A 279 -45.83 -7.93 -9.55
CA ARG A 279 -47.10 -8.26 -8.91
C ARG A 279 -47.46 -7.17 -7.89
N SER A 280 -48.25 -6.22 -8.35
CA SER A 280 -48.98 -5.28 -7.49
C SER A 280 -50.03 -6.03 -6.66
N ILE A 281 -50.26 -5.55 -5.43
CA ILE A 281 -51.52 -5.71 -4.70
C ILE A 281 -51.76 -4.37 -4.00
N ASP A 282 -52.91 -3.76 -4.26
CA ASP A 282 -53.32 -2.49 -3.67
C ASP A 282 -54.11 -2.67 -2.37
N ILE A 283 -53.95 -1.64 -1.52
CA ILE A 283 -54.82 -1.07 -0.48
C ILE A 283 -56.23 -1.68 -0.34
N ALA A 284 -56.62 -2.13 0.87
CA ALA A 284 -57.81 -1.65 1.62
C ALA A 284 -58.04 -2.39 2.96
N THR A 285 -58.88 -1.77 3.81
CA THR A 285 -59.42 -2.25 5.11
C THR A 285 -58.43 -2.36 6.30
N VAL A 286 -58.70 -1.94 7.55
CA VAL A 286 -59.50 -0.90 8.26
C VAL A 286 -59.69 -1.41 9.71
N LYS A 287 -59.58 -0.50 10.71
CA LYS A 287 -59.88 -0.66 12.17
C LYS A 287 -58.85 -1.44 13.03
N GLN A 288 -58.20 -0.78 14.02
CA GLN A 288 -58.63 -0.46 15.42
C GLN A 288 -58.25 -1.62 16.37
N LEU A 289 -57.67 -1.49 17.57
CA LEU A 289 -57.56 -0.43 18.61
C LEU A 289 -56.11 -0.44 19.21
N GLU A 290 -55.51 0.71 19.59
CA GLU A 290 -55.31 1.19 20.99
C GLU A 290 -54.24 0.39 21.77
N VAL A 291 -53.19 0.98 22.39
CA VAL A 291 -53.17 1.74 23.67
C VAL A 291 -52.02 2.80 23.70
N GLU A 292 -52.05 3.66 24.72
CA GLU A 292 -51.48 5.00 24.88
C GLU A 292 -49.95 5.19 25.09
N ILE A 293 -49.49 6.35 24.58
CA ILE A 293 -48.57 7.40 25.10
C ILE A 293 -48.23 7.35 26.64
N PRO A 294 -47.12 7.97 27.15
CA PRO A 294 -46.68 9.32 26.80
C PRO A 294 -45.17 9.63 26.66
N SER A 295 -44.95 10.83 26.10
CA SER A 295 -43.70 11.58 25.98
C SER A 295 -43.62 12.65 27.08
N GLU A 296 -42.42 13.13 27.41
CA GLU A 296 -42.24 14.30 28.30
C GLU A 296 -41.47 15.43 27.60
N LYS A 297 -41.83 16.68 27.93
CA LYS A 297 -41.36 17.95 27.32
C LYS A 297 -40.81 18.89 28.43
N PRO A 298 -40.23 20.06 28.12
CA PRO A 298 -39.29 20.76 29.02
C PRO A 298 -39.97 21.78 29.95
N PRO A 299 -39.19 22.44 30.84
CA PRO A 299 -39.58 23.68 31.50
C PRO A 299 -39.05 24.94 30.76
N ILE A 300 -39.74 26.06 31.00
CA ILE A 300 -39.39 27.42 30.55
C ILE A 300 -38.91 28.25 31.78
N ALA A 301 -38.27 29.40 31.52
CA ALA A 301 -37.48 30.19 32.47
C ALA A 301 -38.24 31.20 33.35
N GLU A 302 -37.56 31.61 34.43
CA GLU A 302 -37.41 32.98 34.99
C GLU A 302 -36.17 32.95 35.92
N GLY A 303 -35.52 34.04 36.37
CA GLY A 303 -35.66 35.48 36.07
C GLY A 303 -34.92 36.32 37.13
N GLY A 304 -33.84 37.05 36.80
CA GLY A 304 -33.02 37.71 37.85
C GLY A 304 -31.83 38.58 37.40
N ASN A 305 -32.05 39.88 37.45
CA ASN A 305 -31.21 41.06 37.15
C ASN A 305 -29.77 41.16 37.74
N GLY A 306 -28.87 41.91 37.06
CA GLY A 306 -27.83 42.75 37.72
C GLY A 306 -26.35 42.58 37.30
N GLY A 307 -25.64 43.71 37.05
CA GLY A 307 -24.17 43.78 37.21
C GLY A 307 -23.35 44.41 36.06
N LEU A 308 -22.89 45.65 36.25
CA LEU A 308 -22.10 46.46 35.31
C LEU A 308 -20.60 46.09 35.18
N SER A 309 -20.05 46.43 34.00
CA SER A 309 -18.80 47.19 33.75
C SER A 309 -17.45 46.55 33.31
N ASN A 310 -17.04 46.98 32.11
CA ASN A 310 -15.73 47.49 31.66
C ASN A 310 -14.44 46.62 31.67
N GLY A 311 -13.76 46.57 30.50
CA GLY A 311 -12.31 46.34 30.43
C GLY A 311 -11.73 45.84 29.10
N SER A 312 -11.46 46.75 28.15
CA SER A 312 -10.52 46.58 27.01
C SER A 312 -9.14 46.01 27.42
N LEU A 313 -8.24 45.45 26.60
CA LEU A 313 -8.09 45.22 25.14
C LEU A 313 -7.05 44.05 25.03
N SER A 314 -7.06 43.09 24.10
CA SER A 314 -6.59 43.29 22.71
C SER A 314 -6.46 41.96 21.93
N ASN A 315 -6.93 42.01 20.67
CA ASN A 315 -6.52 41.28 19.45
C ASN A 315 -5.77 39.93 19.53
N VAL A 316 -6.37 38.85 18.98
CA VAL A 316 -6.08 38.31 17.63
C VAL A 316 -7.37 37.68 17.05
N VAL A 317 -7.66 37.88 15.77
CA VAL A 317 -8.91 37.46 15.10
C VAL A 317 -8.76 36.13 14.34
N PRO A 318 -9.66 35.14 14.52
CA PRO A 318 -9.84 34.03 13.58
C PRO A 318 -10.98 34.34 12.60
N ILE A 319 -10.71 34.25 11.28
CA ILE A 319 -11.75 34.41 10.25
C ILE A 319 -12.48 33.08 10.06
N ALA A 320 -13.65 32.94 10.67
CA ALA A 320 -14.63 31.91 10.34
C ALA A 320 -15.75 32.56 9.51
N ALA A 321 -15.96 32.09 8.29
CA ALA A 321 -16.97 32.66 7.39
C ALA A 321 -18.39 32.19 7.75
N THR A 322 -19.25 33.15 8.09
CA THR A 322 -20.65 32.93 8.46
C THR A 322 -21.46 32.34 7.30
N ALA A 323 -22.26 31.32 7.58
CA ALA A 323 -23.21 30.78 6.61
C ALA A 323 -24.36 31.78 6.37
N MET A 324 -24.56 32.19 5.12
CA MET A 324 -25.80 32.85 4.68
C MET A 324 -26.68 31.85 3.92
N ALA A 325 -27.84 31.54 4.50
CA ALA A 325 -28.90 30.84 3.81
C ALA A 325 -29.69 31.82 2.94
N ALA A 326 -29.69 31.60 1.62
CA ALA A 326 -30.55 32.32 0.69
C ALA A 326 -31.45 31.32 -0.04
N THR A 327 -32.71 31.22 0.40
CA THR A 327 -33.75 30.50 -0.34
C THR A 327 -34.19 31.31 -1.55
N ALA A 328 -33.81 30.86 -2.75
CA ALA A 328 -34.38 31.35 -4.01
C ALA A 328 -35.15 30.21 -4.70
N LYS A 329 -36.48 30.21 -4.54
CA LYS A 329 -37.36 29.51 -5.48
C LYS A 329 -37.37 30.29 -6.79
N GLY A 330 -36.85 29.69 -7.85
CA GLY A 330 -36.94 30.19 -9.21
C GLY A 330 -37.16 29.03 -10.16
N GLU A 331 -38.40 28.81 -10.59
CA GLU A 331 -38.66 28.02 -11.79
C GLU A 331 -38.28 28.81 -13.04
N ILE A 332 -38.17 28.08 -14.16
CA ILE A 332 -38.30 28.50 -15.57
C ILE A 332 -37.04 28.31 -16.45
N LYS A 333 -37.32 27.73 -17.62
CA LYS A 333 -36.52 27.62 -18.86
C LYS A 333 -35.34 26.64 -18.88
N ASN A 334 -35.69 25.46 -19.41
CA ASN A 334 -34.86 24.63 -20.26
C ASN A 334 -33.99 25.47 -21.22
N ASN A 335 -32.69 25.52 -20.96
CA ASN A 335 -31.68 25.98 -21.90
C ASN A 335 -30.42 25.12 -21.67
N GLY A 336 -29.83 24.59 -22.74
CA GLY A 336 -28.77 23.57 -22.72
C GLY A 336 -27.43 24.09 -22.18
N SER A 337 -27.40 24.43 -20.90
CA SER A 337 -26.31 25.13 -20.25
C SER A 337 -25.20 24.17 -19.81
N LYS A 338 -24.01 24.39 -20.37
CA LYS A 338 -22.76 23.71 -20.05
C LYS A 338 -22.48 23.85 -18.55
N LYS A 339 -22.70 22.79 -17.76
CA LYS A 339 -22.57 22.81 -16.29
C LYS A 339 -21.87 21.55 -15.78
N LEU A 340 -21.04 21.71 -14.74
CA LEU A 340 -20.50 20.58 -13.98
C LEU A 340 -21.61 19.89 -13.18
N VAL A 341 -21.66 18.56 -13.26
CA VAL A 341 -22.53 17.71 -12.46
C VAL A 341 -21.69 17.12 -11.33
N PHE A 342 -22.07 17.40 -10.09
CA PHE A 342 -21.33 17.04 -8.88
C PHE A 342 -21.90 15.79 -8.19
N PHE A 343 -21.03 15.02 -7.54
CA PHE A 343 -21.37 13.83 -6.76
C PHE A 343 -21.39 14.10 -5.25
N GLY A 344 -22.36 13.49 -4.56
CA GLY A 344 -22.55 13.59 -3.12
C GLY A 344 -23.06 14.95 -2.62
N ASN A 345 -23.24 15.05 -1.30
CA ASN A 345 -23.68 16.28 -0.61
C ASN A 345 -22.50 17.19 -0.19
N GLY A 346 -21.33 17.04 -0.83
CA GLY A 346 -20.16 17.87 -0.56
C GLY A 346 -20.41 19.34 -0.93
N ALA A 347 -19.80 20.25 -0.17
CA ALA A 347 -19.88 21.68 -0.45
C ALA A 347 -19.30 22.00 -1.85
N ARG A 348 -20.03 22.80 -2.62
CA ARG A 348 -19.70 23.15 -4.01
C ARG A 348 -18.87 24.42 -4.05
N PHE A 349 -17.55 24.26 -3.99
CA PHE A 349 -16.60 25.38 -3.90
C PHE A 349 -16.20 26.00 -5.25
N PHE A 350 -16.67 25.47 -6.38
CA PHE A 350 -16.37 25.97 -7.73
C PHE A 350 -17.46 25.53 -8.73
N ASP A 351 -17.44 26.12 -9.93
CA ASP A 351 -18.28 25.74 -11.07
C ASP A 351 -17.42 25.54 -12.36
N LEU A 352 -18.08 25.39 -13.52
CA LEU A 352 -17.38 25.16 -14.78
C LEU A 352 -16.54 26.36 -15.22
N GLU A 353 -16.99 27.59 -14.94
CA GLU A 353 -16.27 28.80 -15.37
C GLU A 353 -15.00 28.98 -14.56
N HIS A 354 -15.06 28.79 -13.24
CA HIS A 354 -13.87 28.76 -12.39
C HIS A 354 -12.92 27.62 -12.77
N LEU A 355 -13.44 26.45 -13.15
CA LEU A 355 -12.60 25.31 -13.60
C LEU A 355 -11.89 25.58 -14.93
N LEU A 356 -12.54 26.28 -15.87
CA LEU A 356 -11.95 26.64 -17.17
C LEU A 356 -10.96 27.81 -17.06
N ARG A 357 -11.11 28.69 -16.07
CA ARG A 357 -10.16 29.77 -15.76
C ARG A 357 -8.98 29.33 -14.88
N ALA A 358 -9.07 28.17 -14.23
CA ALA A 358 -8.05 27.66 -13.33
C ALA A 358 -6.69 27.48 -14.02
N SER A 359 -5.61 27.82 -13.32
CA SER A 359 -4.26 27.50 -13.79
C SER A 359 -4.06 25.98 -13.81
N ALA A 360 -3.52 25.44 -14.91
CA ALA A 360 -3.49 24.00 -15.18
C ALA A 360 -2.08 23.49 -15.48
N GLU A 361 -1.56 22.58 -14.64
CA GLU A 361 -0.28 21.88 -14.82
C GLU A 361 -0.55 20.46 -15.35
N VAL A 362 0.20 19.98 -16.36
CA VAL A 362 -0.01 18.64 -16.94
C VAL A 362 0.57 17.56 -16.02
N LEU A 363 -0.28 16.73 -15.43
CA LEU A 363 0.13 15.60 -14.57
C LEU A 363 0.54 14.35 -15.36
N GLY A 364 -0.02 14.17 -16.56
CA GLY A 364 0.32 13.06 -17.44
C GLY A 364 -0.62 12.89 -18.63
N LYS A 365 -0.09 12.38 -19.75
CA LYS A 365 -0.84 12.02 -20.95
C LYS A 365 -0.92 10.49 -21.05
N GLY A 366 -2.07 9.97 -21.48
CA GLY A 366 -2.27 8.53 -21.73
C GLY A 366 -3.25 8.31 -22.87
N THR A 367 -3.46 7.04 -23.23
CA THR A 367 -4.36 6.61 -24.32
C THR A 367 -5.75 7.25 -24.24
N PHE A 368 -6.35 7.26 -23.05
CA PHE A 368 -7.69 7.80 -22.80
C PHE A 368 -7.71 9.32 -22.51
N GLY A 369 -6.63 10.05 -22.82
CA GLY A 369 -6.55 11.51 -22.68
C GLY A 369 -5.58 12.01 -21.60
N THR A 370 -5.70 13.29 -21.24
CA THR A 370 -4.71 14.02 -20.43
C THR A 370 -5.25 14.32 -19.03
N ALA A 371 -4.41 14.16 -18.01
CA ALA A 371 -4.67 14.59 -16.64
C ALA A 371 -3.95 15.91 -16.35
N TYR A 372 -4.64 16.82 -15.67
CA TYR A 372 -4.17 18.14 -15.26
C TYR A 372 -4.40 18.32 -13.76
N LYS A 373 -3.54 19.10 -13.11
CA LYS A 373 -3.74 19.67 -11.78
C LYS A 373 -4.25 21.09 -12.00
N ALA A 374 -5.49 21.35 -11.61
CA ALA A 374 -6.09 22.67 -11.69
C ALA A 374 -6.05 23.34 -10.32
N VAL A 375 -5.50 24.54 -10.24
CA VAL A 375 -5.54 25.40 -9.04
C VAL A 375 -6.57 26.49 -9.27
N LEU A 376 -7.62 26.45 -8.45
CA LEU A 376 -8.76 27.38 -8.47
C LEU A 376 -8.44 28.64 -7.65
N GLU A 377 -9.12 29.75 -7.95
CA GLU A 377 -8.87 31.06 -7.33
C GLU A 377 -9.04 31.07 -5.80
N VAL A 378 -9.87 30.18 -5.25
CA VAL A 378 -10.09 30.02 -3.79
C VAL A 378 -9.05 29.08 -3.13
N GLY A 379 -7.93 28.82 -3.80
CA GLY A 379 -6.85 27.94 -3.30
C GLY A 379 -7.16 26.44 -3.31
N ALA A 380 -8.36 26.04 -3.75
CA ALA A 380 -8.72 24.64 -3.94
C ALA A 380 -7.95 24.03 -5.13
N ILE A 381 -7.46 22.80 -4.98
CA ILE A 381 -6.70 22.08 -6.01
C ILE A 381 -7.45 20.80 -6.37
N VAL A 382 -7.70 20.58 -7.65
CA VAL A 382 -8.41 19.39 -8.18
C VAL A 382 -7.62 18.74 -9.32
N ALA A 383 -7.81 17.43 -9.50
CA ALA A 383 -7.25 16.69 -10.63
C ALA A 383 -8.31 16.55 -11.73
N VAL A 384 -8.07 17.14 -12.90
CA VAL A 384 -9.00 17.14 -14.04
C VAL A 384 -8.49 16.19 -15.12
N LYS A 385 -9.26 15.15 -15.43
CA LYS A 385 -9.01 14.26 -16.58
C LYS A 385 -9.85 14.70 -17.78
N ARG A 386 -9.20 15.24 -18.81
CA ARG A 386 -9.81 15.52 -20.12
C ARG A 386 -9.72 14.26 -20.97
N LEU A 387 -10.87 13.66 -21.28
CA LEU A 387 -10.97 12.41 -22.02
C LEU A 387 -10.85 12.66 -23.53
N LYS A 388 -10.11 11.78 -24.22
CA LYS A 388 -9.94 11.82 -25.69
C LYS A 388 -10.84 10.77 -26.36
N GLU A 389 -11.40 11.08 -27.53
CA GLU A 389 -12.07 10.11 -28.43
C GLU A 389 -13.22 9.29 -27.80
N VAL A 390 -13.93 9.85 -26.82
CA VAL A 390 -15.12 9.21 -26.23
C VAL A 390 -16.34 9.47 -27.12
N THR A 391 -16.74 8.46 -27.89
CA THR A 391 -17.85 8.51 -28.86
C THR A 391 -19.20 8.01 -28.32
N ILE A 392 -19.31 7.70 -27.03
CA ILE A 392 -20.56 7.19 -26.44
C ILE A 392 -21.61 8.31 -26.24
N PRO A 393 -22.91 8.01 -26.37
CA PRO A 393 -23.98 8.97 -26.11
C PRO A 393 -23.98 9.51 -24.68
N GLU A 394 -24.44 10.76 -24.47
CA GLU A 394 -24.47 11.41 -23.15
C GLU A 394 -25.17 10.56 -22.07
N LYS A 395 -26.30 9.93 -22.42
CA LYS A 395 -27.04 9.05 -21.50
C LYS A 395 -26.16 7.90 -21.01
N GLU A 396 -25.49 7.19 -21.92
CA GLU A 396 -24.63 6.07 -21.57
C GLU A 396 -23.39 6.52 -20.80
N PHE A 397 -22.83 7.70 -21.13
CA PHE A 397 -21.75 8.31 -20.36
C PHE A 397 -22.17 8.58 -18.93
N ARG A 398 -23.30 9.27 -18.73
CA ARG A 398 -23.84 9.60 -17.41
C ARG A 398 -24.12 8.35 -16.60
N ASP A 399 -24.86 7.39 -17.12
CA ASP A 399 -25.25 6.16 -16.40
C ASP A 399 -23.99 5.38 -15.90
N LYS A 400 -22.89 5.40 -16.68
CA LYS A 400 -21.58 4.84 -16.28
C LYS A 400 -20.85 5.68 -15.22
N ILE A 401 -20.76 7.00 -15.41
CA ILE A 401 -20.01 7.87 -14.50
C ILE A 401 -20.75 8.04 -13.16
N GLU A 402 -22.09 8.03 -13.13
CA GLU A 402 -22.88 7.98 -11.89
C GLU A 402 -22.58 6.72 -11.06
N THR A 403 -22.40 5.56 -11.71
CA THR A 403 -22.00 4.31 -11.05
C THR A 403 -20.61 4.44 -10.40
N ILE A 404 -19.69 5.19 -11.01
CA ILE A 404 -18.33 5.44 -10.46
C ILE A 404 -18.37 6.51 -9.36
N GLY A 405 -19.13 7.58 -9.54
CA GLY A 405 -19.28 8.67 -8.56
C GLY A 405 -20.02 8.27 -7.28
N ALA A 406 -20.72 7.13 -7.30
CA ALA A 406 -21.34 6.51 -6.13
C ALA A 406 -20.40 5.55 -5.36
N MET A 407 -19.17 5.31 -5.84
CA MET A 407 -18.21 4.45 -5.14
C MET A 407 -17.50 5.23 -4.03
N ASP A 408 -17.59 4.73 -2.80
CA ASP A 408 -16.85 5.21 -1.64
C ASP A 408 -15.99 4.08 -1.06
N HIS A 409 -14.67 4.29 -0.98
CA HIS A 409 -13.70 3.29 -0.54
C HIS A 409 -12.36 3.93 -0.21
N GLU A 410 -11.73 3.52 0.90
CA GLU A 410 -10.48 4.08 1.44
C GLU A 410 -9.32 4.17 0.43
N ASN A 411 -9.28 3.23 -0.53
CA ASN A 411 -8.22 3.16 -1.55
C ASN A 411 -8.63 3.70 -2.94
N LEU A 412 -9.75 4.42 -3.05
CA LEU A 412 -10.18 5.08 -4.29
C LEU A 412 -10.11 6.60 -4.14
N VAL A 413 -9.60 7.30 -5.16
CA VAL A 413 -9.63 8.76 -5.20
C VAL A 413 -11.06 9.21 -5.54
N PRO A 414 -11.74 10.02 -4.70
CA PRO A 414 -13.13 10.41 -4.94
C PRO A 414 -13.30 11.18 -6.26
N LEU A 415 -14.28 10.75 -7.06
CA LEU A 415 -14.77 11.51 -8.21
C LEU A 415 -15.75 12.57 -7.71
N ARG A 416 -15.40 13.85 -7.86
CA ARG A 416 -16.18 14.99 -7.36
C ARG A 416 -17.20 15.51 -8.35
N ALA A 417 -16.85 15.55 -9.64
CA ALA A 417 -17.75 16.03 -10.69
C ALA A 417 -17.39 15.47 -12.07
N TYR A 418 -18.31 15.63 -13.01
CA TYR A 418 -18.03 15.51 -14.45
C TYR A 418 -18.62 16.66 -15.24
N TYR A 419 -18.08 16.89 -16.44
CA TYR A 419 -18.66 17.74 -17.47
C TYR A 419 -18.74 16.94 -18.77
N PHE A 420 -19.87 17.06 -19.48
CA PHE A 420 -20.09 16.43 -20.78
C PHE A 420 -20.54 17.48 -21.79
N SER A 421 -19.95 17.41 -22.98
CA SER A 421 -20.39 18.10 -24.19
C SER A 421 -19.94 17.28 -25.40
N ASN A 422 -20.40 17.67 -26.59
CA ASN A 422 -20.02 17.00 -27.84
C ASN A 422 -18.49 17.06 -28.05
N GLU A 423 -17.89 18.21 -27.82
CA GLU A 423 -16.46 18.50 -28.01
C GLU A 423 -15.60 18.01 -26.83
N GLU A 424 -16.05 18.20 -25.59
CA GLU A 424 -15.24 17.97 -24.39
C GLU A 424 -15.94 17.15 -23.32
N LYS A 425 -15.18 16.26 -22.68
CA LYS A 425 -15.62 15.40 -21.58
C LYS A 425 -14.55 15.43 -20.49
N LEU A 426 -14.92 15.91 -19.30
CA LEU A 426 -14.02 16.10 -18.16
C LEU A 426 -14.51 15.27 -16.97
N LEU A 427 -13.56 14.67 -16.25
CA LEU A 427 -13.79 14.09 -14.92
C LEU A 427 -12.94 14.87 -13.91
N VAL A 428 -13.51 15.22 -12.77
CA VAL A 428 -12.86 16.03 -11.72
C VAL A 428 -12.76 15.20 -10.45
N TYR A 429 -11.53 14.96 -10.01
CA TYR A 429 -11.18 14.19 -8.82
C TYR A 429 -10.50 15.07 -7.77
N ASP A 430 -10.44 14.58 -6.53
CA ASP A 430 -9.54 15.16 -5.53
C ASP A 430 -8.08 15.13 -6.02
N TYR A 431 -7.35 16.22 -5.77
CA TYR A 431 -5.94 16.28 -6.12
C TYR A 431 -5.08 15.54 -5.07
N MET A 432 -4.45 14.45 -5.48
CA MET A 432 -3.49 13.73 -4.65
C MET A 432 -2.13 14.45 -4.66
N ALA A 433 -1.81 15.14 -3.57
CA ALA A 433 -0.61 15.98 -3.45
C ALA A 433 0.74 15.23 -3.56
N MET A 434 0.74 13.90 -3.51
CA MET A 434 1.94 13.05 -3.58
C MET A 434 2.53 12.91 -5.01
N GLY A 435 2.05 13.67 -6.00
CA GLY A 435 2.58 13.67 -7.37
C GLY A 435 2.22 12.41 -8.18
N SER A 436 2.70 12.34 -9.42
CA SER A 436 2.36 11.25 -10.35
C SER A 436 3.36 10.09 -10.31
N LEU A 437 2.90 8.89 -10.69
CA LEU A 437 3.77 7.73 -10.91
C LEU A 437 4.83 8.01 -11.98
N SER A 438 4.53 8.85 -12.99
CA SER A 438 5.50 9.28 -13.99
C SER A 438 6.66 10.07 -13.36
N ALA A 439 6.37 11.01 -12.46
CA ALA A 439 7.41 11.76 -11.74
C ALA A 439 8.22 10.88 -10.78
N LEU A 440 7.64 9.77 -10.30
CA LEU A 440 8.35 8.75 -9.51
C LEU A 440 9.29 7.88 -10.37
N LEU A 441 8.86 7.53 -11.58
CA LEU A 441 9.61 6.65 -12.50
C LEU A 441 10.71 7.38 -13.29
N HIS A 442 10.51 8.65 -13.62
CA HIS A 442 11.44 9.43 -14.46
C HIS A 442 12.28 10.47 -13.68
N GLY A 443 12.03 10.60 -12.37
CA GLY A 443 12.72 11.55 -11.51
C GLY A 443 12.24 13.00 -11.70
N ILE A 444 12.36 13.79 -10.65
CA ILE A 444 12.11 15.24 -10.72
C ILE A 444 13.36 15.88 -11.35
N GLY A 445 13.25 16.28 -12.62
CA GLY A 445 14.21 17.18 -13.26
C GLY A 445 15.42 16.52 -13.95
N VAL A 446 15.17 15.66 -14.95
CA VAL A 446 16.13 15.49 -16.06
C VAL A 446 15.49 15.98 -17.34
N PHE A 447 15.89 17.16 -17.79
CA PHE A 447 15.65 17.61 -19.16
C PHE A 447 16.44 16.69 -20.10
N PHE A 448 15.76 15.77 -20.77
CA PHE A 448 16.25 15.27 -22.05
C PHE A 448 15.89 16.32 -23.11
N ALA A 449 16.85 17.19 -23.41
CA ALA A 449 16.88 17.87 -24.69
C ALA A 449 17.18 16.83 -25.77
N VAL A 450 16.39 16.87 -26.85
CA VAL A 450 16.69 16.30 -28.17
C VAL A 450 16.42 17.42 -29.17
#